data_AF-A0A838EJD7-F1
#
_entry.id   AF-A0A838EJD7-F1
#
_cell.length_a   1.000
_cell.length_b   1.000
_cell.length_c   1.000
_cell.angle_alpha   90.00
_cell.angle_beta   90.00
_cell.angle_gamma   90.00
#
_symmetry.space_group_name_H-M   'P 1'
#
loop_
_entity.id
_entity.type
_entity.pdbx_description
1 polymer ?
#
loop_
_entity_poly.entity_id
_entity_poly.type
_entity_poly.pdbx_seq_one_letter_code
_entity_poly.pdbx_strand_id
1 'polypeptide(L)'
;MPKLSDRYYTGREVQRKLGITEPALRNLVNQRKIRKITPPGKQYGVYLKEEIDTYEEKWLAFLAEKELPKTTFEIGKISDMEKVYDIAKRAITPGTMTAELRSSWLEANPESCYVVKHDDKVVAFFHLLPLKHECLMQFMEGKIRGWNITADNVEKFEEDKPVECLAIIASEPDVNETTRMYYVTVLLRGLRKELHKLGKRGVILTKIYATSETPTGIAMSIHAGMEAYGPTIGKRLTFILDVATSTSFLAKSYREGFSEWQKEHSQPPKTNRKNRMSPNSDQTKTPA
;
A
#
# COMPACT_ATOMS: atom_id res chain seq x y z
N MET A 1 44.44 -20.23 -11.86
CA MET A 1 43.25 -20.45 -11.01
C MET A 1 43.18 -19.30 -10.01
N PRO A 2 42.02 -18.64 -9.81
CA PRO A 2 41.87 -17.61 -8.79
C PRO A 2 42.14 -18.21 -7.41
N LYS A 3 42.86 -17.48 -6.54
CA LYS A 3 43.13 -17.95 -5.18
C LYS A 3 41.85 -17.81 -4.35
N LEU A 4 41.64 -18.74 -3.42
CA LEU A 4 40.46 -18.71 -2.53
C LEU A 4 40.37 -17.37 -1.75
N SER A 5 41.53 -16.78 -1.43
CA SER A 5 41.68 -15.47 -0.79
C SER A 5 41.08 -14.31 -1.58
N ASP A 6 40.90 -14.47 -2.89
CA ASP A 6 40.48 -13.37 -3.76
C ASP A 6 38.98 -13.09 -3.57
N ARG A 7 38.17 -14.15 -3.36
CA ARG A 7 36.71 -14.08 -3.30
C ARG A 7 36.09 -14.26 -1.92
N TYR A 8 36.87 -14.72 -0.93
CA TYR A 8 36.35 -15.06 0.38
C TYR A 8 37.13 -14.40 1.53
N TYR A 9 36.42 -14.10 2.61
CA TYR A 9 36.98 -13.79 3.93
C TYR A 9 37.01 -15.04 4.81
N THR A 10 38.02 -15.13 5.65
CA THR A 10 38.08 -16.03 6.81
C THR A 10 37.23 -15.48 7.97
N GLY A 11 36.88 -16.32 8.94
CA GLY A 11 36.11 -15.86 10.12
C GLY A 11 36.76 -14.71 10.88
N ARG A 12 38.10 -14.70 11.00
CA ARG A 12 38.83 -13.60 11.66
C ARG A 12 38.77 -12.29 10.86
N GLU A 13 38.79 -12.36 9.53
CA GLU A 13 38.62 -11.18 8.68
C GLU A 13 37.22 -10.59 8.82
N VAL A 14 36.18 -11.44 8.83
CA VAL A 14 34.80 -10.99 9.04
C VAL A 14 34.60 -10.34 10.41
N GLN A 15 35.12 -10.97 11.48
CA GLN A 15 35.07 -10.41 12.85
C GLN A 15 35.70 -9.01 12.93
N ARG A 16 36.91 -8.87 12.38
CA ARG A 16 37.65 -7.61 12.37
C ARG A 16 36.95 -6.54 11.54
N LYS A 17 36.42 -6.92 10.38
CA LYS A 17 35.75 -6.01 9.45
C LYS A 17 34.42 -5.49 10.03
N LEU A 18 33.58 -6.37 10.55
CA LEU A 18 32.29 -5.99 11.14
C LEU A 18 32.39 -5.45 12.58
N GLY A 19 33.57 -5.52 13.21
CA GLY A 19 33.75 -5.15 14.62
C GLY A 19 32.96 -6.04 15.59
N ILE A 20 32.86 -7.35 15.32
CA ILE A 20 32.06 -8.30 16.12
C ILE A 20 32.87 -9.46 16.69
N THR A 21 32.36 -10.05 17.77
CA THR A 21 32.96 -11.24 18.41
C THR A 21 32.60 -12.54 17.68
N GLU A 22 33.31 -13.64 17.98
CA GLU A 22 32.99 -14.97 17.40
C GLU A 22 31.55 -15.44 17.71
N PRO A 23 31.05 -15.34 18.95
CA PRO A 23 29.65 -15.70 19.23
C PRO A 23 28.66 -14.87 18.41
N ALA A 24 28.92 -13.58 18.21
CA ALA A 24 28.08 -12.71 17.38
C ALA A 24 28.10 -13.16 15.91
N LEU A 25 29.27 -13.46 15.35
CA LEU A 25 29.38 -14.01 13.99
C LEU A 25 28.64 -15.35 13.86
N ARG A 26 28.73 -16.23 14.86
CA ARG A 26 28.00 -17.50 14.90
C ARG A 26 26.48 -17.27 14.91
N ASN A 27 26.00 -16.29 15.67
CA ASN A 27 24.59 -15.90 15.69
C ASN A 27 24.11 -15.38 14.34
N LEU A 28 24.90 -14.56 13.64
CA LEU A 28 24.55 -14.08 12.29
C LEU A 28 24.43 -15.23 11.29
N VAL A 29 25.30 -16.24 11.39
CA VAL A 29 25.21 -17.46 10.57
C VAL A 29 23.96 -18.27 10.92
N ASN A 30 23.69 -18.48 12.21
CA ASN A 30 22.51 -19.23 12.67
C ASN A 30 21.20 -18.55 12.25
N GLN A 31 21.15 -17.22 12.26
CA GLN A 31 20.03 -16.41 11.77
C GLN A 31 19.94 -16.34 10.24
N ARG A 32 20.85 -16.99 9.51
CA ARG A 32 20.96 -16.94 8.04
C ARG A 32 21.11 -15.52 7.49
N LYS A 33 21.65 -14.59 8.28
CA LYS A 33 21.98 -13.23 7.83
C LYS A 33 23.27 -13.19 7.02
N ILE A 34 24.17 -14.13 7.29
CA ILE A 34 25.43 -14.35 6.57
C ILE A 34 25.59 -15.84 6.34
N ARG A 35 26.03 -16.23 5.16
CA ARG A 35 26.29 -17.61 4.77
C ARG A 35 27.74 -18.00 5.00
N LYS A 36 27.94 -19.10 5.72
CA LYS A 36 29.23 -19.77 5.91
C LYS A 36 29.36 -20.92 4.92
N ILE A 37 30.44 -20.94 4.14
CA ILE A 37 30.76 -22.00 3.17
C ILE A 37 31.97 -22.77 3.68
N THR A 38 31.91 -24.10 3.75
CA THR A 38 33.06 -24.93 4.10
C THR A 38 33.59 -25.61 2.85
N PRO A 39 34.77 -25.22 2.32
CA PRO A 39 35.33 -25.85 1.12
C PRO A 39 35.65 -27.34 1.36
N PRO A 40 35.57 -28.20 0.33
CA PRO A 40 35.95 -29.60 0.44
C PRO A 40 37.37 -29.78 0.99
N GLY A 41 37.54 -30.67 1.97
CA GLY A 41 38.84 -30.95 2.58
C GLY A 41 39.37 -29.87 3.54
N LYS A 42 38.58 -28.84 3.88
CA LYS A 42 38.93 -27.84 4.90
C LYS A 42 38.06 -27.99 6.14
N GLN A 43 38.69 -27.84 7.31
CA GLN A 43 37.99 -27.89 8.61
C GLN A 43 37.36 -26.54 9.00
N TYR A 44 37.72 -25.45 8.33
CA TYR A 44 37.24 -24.10 8.61
C TYR A 44 36.34 -23.58 7.47
N GLY A 45 35.37 -22.75 7.84
CA GLY A 45 34.49 -22.08 6.88
C GLY A 45 35.03 -20.71 6.45
N VAL A 46 34.55 -20.28 5.29
CA VAL A 46 34.84 -18.98 4.67
C VAL A 46 33.53 -18.28 4.29
N TYR A 47 33.62 -16.99 4.00
CA TYR A 47 32.47 -16.10 3.77
C TYR A 47 32.68 -15.33 2.48
N LEU A 48 31.66 -15.20 1.64
CA LEU A 48 31.79 -14.49 0.36
C LEU A 48 32.05 -13.00 0.64
N LYS A 49 33.10 -12.41 0.04
CA LYS A 49 33.48 -11.01 0.34
C LYS A 49 32.34 -10.04 0.09
N GLU A 50 31.74 -10.12 -1.10
CA GLU A 50 30.61 -9.28 -1.52
C GLU A 50 29.44 -9.29 -0.53
N GLU A 51 29.11 -10.47 0.02
CA GLU A 51 28.04 -10.62 1.02
C GLU A 51 28.40 -9.93 2.34
N ILE A 52 29.65 -10.03 2.77
CA ILE A 52 30.16 -9.39 3.99
C ILE A 52 30.31 -7.88 3.80
N ASP A 53 30.80 -7.43 2.65
CA ASP A 53 30.93 -6.00 2.31
C ASP A 53 29.53 -5.34 2.31
N THR A 54 28.54 -5.98 1.66
CA THR A 54 27.14 -5.53 1.68
C THR A 54 26.56 -5.50 3.09
N TYR A 55 26.91 -6.48 3.94
CA TYR A 55 26.46 -6.52 5.33
C TYR A 55 27.13 -5.43 6.17
N GLU A 56 28.43 -5.19 5.96
CA GLU A 56 29.20 -4.13 6.62
C GLU A 56 28.60 -2.75 6.31
N GLU A 57 28.29 -2.47 5.05
CA GLU A 57 27.64 -1.22 4.65
C GLU A 57 26.31 -1.01 5.38
N LYS A 58 25.47 -2.06 5.45
CA LYS A 58 24.20 -2.02 6.20
C LYS A 58 24.40 -1.85 7.70
N TRP A 59 25.44 -2.47 8.25
CA TRP A 59 25.76 -2.43 9.67
C TRP A 59 26.34 -1.08 10.10
N LEU A 60 27.23 -0.50 9.29
CA LEU A 60 27.75 0.84 9.49
C LEU A 60 26.67 1.90 9.31
N ALA A 61 25.76 1.75 8.34
CA ALA A 61 24.58 2.60 8.24
C ALA A 61 23.73 2.54 9.52
N PHE A 62 23.43 1.34 10.02
CA PHE A 62 22.70 1.15 11.28
C PHE A 62 23.40 1.77 12.50
N LEU A 63 24.73 1.70 12.58
CA LEU A 63 25.51 2.27 13.69
C LEU A 63 25.73 3.78 13.59
N ALA A 64 25.81 4.32 12.37
CA ALA A 64 26.04 5.73 12.10
C ALA A 64 24.75 6.56 12.14
N GLU A 65 23.58 5.94 11.95
CA GLU A 65 22.30 6.63 11.98
C GLU A 65 21.83 6.96 13.41
N LYS A 66 21.85 8.26 13.73
CA LYS A 66 20.73 8.94 14.40
C LYS A 66 19.42 8.31 13.91
N GLU A 67 18.55 7.88 14.83
CA GLU A 67 17.22 7.25 14.58
C GLU A 67 16.99 6.74 13.14
N LEU A 68 17.03 5.41 12.95
CA LEU A 68 16.70 4.76 11.66
C LEU A 68 15.59 5.50 10.89
N PRO A 69 15.82 5.85 9.62
CA PRO A 69 14.86 6.58 8.80
C PRO A 69 13.45 6.00 8.91
N LYS A 70 12.54 6.78 9.49
CA LYS A 70 11.18 6.32 9.77
C LYS A 70 10.38 6.39 8.49
N THR A 71 10.17 5.23 7.88
CA THR A 71 9.25 5.12 6.74
C THR A 71 7.83 4.94 7.25
N THR A 72 6.96 5.90 6.97
CA THR A 72 5.58 5.93 7.47
C THR A 72 4.57 5.94 6.33
N PHE A 73 3.37 5.46 6.61
CA PHE A 73 2.21 5.55 5.74
C PHE A 73 1.18 6.45 6.41
N GLU A 74 0.62 7.42 5.69
CA GLU A 74 -0.40 8.31 6.20
C GLU A 74 -1.37 8.77 5.10
N ILE A 75 -2.50 9.33 5.52
CA ILE A 75 -3.39 10.08 4.62
C ILE A 75 -2.65 11.36 4.22
N GLY A 76 -2.63 11.63 2.91
CA GLY A 76 -1.98 12.81 2.35
C GLY A 76 -2.66 14.10 2.80
N LYS A 77 -1.86 15.15 2.96
CA LYS A 77 -2.31 16.51 3.32
C LYS A 77 -2.15 17.45 2.12
N ILE A 78 -2.83 18.59 2.16
CA ILE A 78 -2.68 19.64 1.13
C ILE A 78 -1.21 20.03 0.97
N SER A 79 -0.48 20.14 2.09
CA SER A 79 0.97 20.44 2.09
C SER A 79 1.85 19.40 1.38
N ASP A 80 1.34 18.20 1.14
CA ASP A 80 2.06 17.12 0.46
C ASP A 80 1.91 17.20 -1.07
N MET A 81 0.95 17.97 -1.60
CA MET A 81 0.55 17.91 -3.02
C MET A 81 1.63 18.41 -3.98
N GLU A 82 2.47 19.36 -3.56
CA GLU A 82 3.66 19.76 -4.31
C GLU A 82 4.62 18.58 -4.52
N LYS A 83 4.86 17.79 -3.47
CA LYS A 83 5.75 16.62 -3.57
C LYS A 83 5.11 15.47 -4.34
N VAL A 84 3.80 15.28 -4.21
CA VAL A 84 3.04 14.34 -5.03
C VAL A 84 3.16 14.71 -6.51
N TYR A 85 3.02 15.99 -6.85
CA TYR A 85 3.21 16.50 -8.21
C TYR A 85 4.65 16.28 -8.70
N ASP A 86 5.67 16.61 -7.90
CA ASP A 86 7.08 16.39 -8.22
C ASP A 86 7.39 14.92 -8.57
N ILE A 87 6.84 13.97 -7.80
CA ILE A 87 6.98 12.54 -8.07
C ILE A 87 6.23 12.16 -9.34
N ALA A 88 4.97 12.57 -9.48
CA ALA A 88 4.14 12.22 -10.63
C ALA A 88 4.73 12.76 -11.95
N LYS A 89 5.31 13.96 -11.91
CA LYS A 89 5.94 14.60 -13.09
C LYS A 89 7.14 13.80 -13.59
N ARG A 90 7.94 13.24 -12.67
CA ARG A 90 9.10 12.40 -13.02
C ARG A 90 8.71 10.97 -13.38
N ALA A 91 7.67 10.41 -12.75
CA ALA A 91 7.26 9.02 -12.92
C ALA A 91 6.24 8.76 -14.04
N ILE A 92 5.40 9.75 -14.39
CA ILE A 92 4.22 9.60 -15.27
C ILE A 92 4.30 10.54 -16.50
N THR A 93 5.53 10.85 -16.98
CA THR A 93 5.77 11.77 -18.12
C THR A 93 4.96 11.44 -19.38
N PRO A 94 4.57 12.42 -20.22
CA PRO A 94 4.92 13.85 -20.17
C PRO A 94 3.85 14.80 -19.59
N GLY A 95 2.70 14.31 -19.13
CA GLY A 95 1.61 15.17 -18.62
C GLY A 95 0.96 14.60 -17.36
N THR A 96 1.15 15.27 -16.22
CA THR A 96 0.46 14.97 -14.95
C THR A 96 -0.34 16.18 -14.48
N MET A 97 -1.33 15.91 -13.63
CA MET A 97 -2.12 16.92 -12.91
C MET A 97 -1.24 17.72 -11.95
N THR A 98 -1.49 19.03 -11.86
CA THR A 98 -0.76 19.98 -11.01
C THR A 98 -1.05 19.74 -9.53
N ALA A 99 -0.24 20.36 -8.65
CA ALA A 99 -0.46 20.31 -7.21
C ALA A 99 -1.81 20.93 -6.82
N GLU A 100 -2.19 22.06 -7.42
CA GLU A 100 -3.45 22.77 -7.13
C GLU A 100 -4.67 21.91 -7.46
N LEU A 101 -4.66 21.23 -8.61
CA LEU A 101 -5.75 20.34 -8.98
C LEU A 101 -5.89 19.18 -7.98
N ARG A 102 -4.77 18.58 -7.57
CA ARG A 102 -4.77 17.50 -6.57
C ARG A 102 -5.20 17.97 -5.20
N SER A 103 -4.82 19.19 -4.81
CA SER A 103 -5.31 19.84 -3.58
C SER A 103 -6.82 20.00 -3.62
N SER A 104 -7.40 20.44 -4.75
CA SER A 104 -8.86 20.57 -4.90
C SER A 104 -9.59 19.22 -4.76
N TRP A 105 -8.99 18.13 -5.22
CA TRP A 105 -9.54 16.79 -5.02
C TRP A 105 -9.51 16.37 -3.55
N LEU A 106 -8.41 16.70 -2.85
CA LEU A 106 -8.26 16.39 -1.44
C LEU A 106 -9.20 17.22 -0.56
N GLU A 107 -9.48 18.47 -0.93
CA GLU A 107 -10.50 19.29 -0.28
C GLU A 107 -11.91 18.69 -0.47
N ALA A 108 -12.22 18.19 -1.66
CA ALA A 108 -13.49 17.52 -1.93
C ALA A 108 -13.62 16.18 -1.16
N ASN A 109 -12.53 15.41 -1.08
CA ASN A 109 -12.46 14.17 -0.33
C ASN A 109 -11.06 13.98 0.32
N PRO A 110 -10.91 14.29 1.62
CA PRO A 110 -9.64 14.18 2.34
C PRO A 110 -9.06 12.77 2.43
N GLU A 111 -9.88 11.73 2.19
CA GLU A 111 -9.46 10.33 2.25
C GLU A 111 -9.08 9.77 0.86
N SER A 112 -8.94 10.62 -0.15
CA SER A 112 -8.66 10.21 -1.54
C SER A 112 -7.18 10.05 -1.89
N CYS A 113 -6.25 10.49 -1.02
CA CYS A 113 -4.81 10.42 -1.24
C CYS A 113 -4.10 9.82 -0.03
N TYR A 114 -3.21 8.87 -0.28
CA TYR A 114 -2.35 8.24 0.71
C TYR A 114 -0.90 8.42 0.30
N VAL A 115 -0.02 8.71 1.25
CA VAL A 115 1.39 8.95 1.01
C VAL A 115 2.27 8.04 1.86
N VAL A 116 3.43 7.70 1.33
CA VAL A 116 4.55 7.16 2.10
C VAL A 116 5.58 8.25 2.29
N LYS A 117 6.00 8.45 3.53
CA LYS A 117 7.08 9.37 3.89
C LYS A 117 8.30 8.61 4.35
N HIS A 118 9.48 9.10 3.99
CA HIS A 118 10.78 8.65 4.48
C HIS A 118 11.55 9.89 4.93
N ASP A 119 11.82 10.00 6.23
CA ASP A 119 12.35 11.23 6.86
C ASP A 119 11.52 12.46 6.52
N ASP A 120 10.19 12.35 6.74
CA ASP A 120 9.17 13.37 6.47
C ASP A 120 9.03 13.82 5.00
N LYS A 121 9.80 13.23 4.08
CA LYS A 121 9.69 13.48 2.63
C LYS A 121 8.75 12.47 2.01
N VAL A 122 7.79 12.94 1.23
CA VAL A 122 6.93 12.06 0.41
C VAL A 122 7.82 11.34 -0.62
N VAL A 123 7.75 10.01 -0.63
CA VAL A 123 8.52 9.13 -1.54
C VAL A 123 7.64 8.20 -2.37
N ALA A 124 6.36 8.08 -2.03
CA ALA A 124 5.36 7.42 -2.87
C ALA A 124 3.97 7.93 -2.52
N PHE A 125 3.03 7.77 -3.44
CA PHE A 125 1.63 8.11 -3.19
C PHE A 125 0.68 7.16 -3.93
N PHE A 126 -0.54 7.07 -3.41
CA PHE A 126 -1.69 6.40 -4.01
C PHE A 126 -2.89 7.32 -3.91
N HIS A 127 -3.47 7.73 -5.03
CA HIS A 127 -4.83 8.26 -5.04
C HIS A 127 -5.82 7.13 -5.26
N LEU A 128 -6.78 7.00 -4.36
CA LEU A 128 -8.01 6.24 -4.55
C LEU A 128 -9.13 7.28 -4.71
N LEU A 129 -9.31 7.78 -5.93
CA LEU A 129 -10.16 8.94 -6.18
C LEU A 129 -11.57 8.48 -6.56
N PRO A 130 -12.57 8.57 -5.66
CA PRO A 130 -13.96 8.26 -6.02
C PRO A 130 -14.47 9.33 -6.97
N LEU A 131 -14.99 8.90 -8.12
CA LEU A 131 -15.43 9.80 -9.18
C LEU A 131 -16.86 9.48 -9.58
N LYS A 132 -17.58 10.52 -10.01
CA LYS A 132 -18.84 10.35 -10.74
C LYS A 132 -18.63 9.39 -11.91
N HIS A 133 -19.52 8.41 -12.05
CA HIS A 133 -19.43 7.37 -13.06
C HIS A 133 -19.24 7.92 -14.48
N GLU A 134 -19.97 8.98 -14.86
CA GLU A 134 -19.85 9.61 -16.17
C GLU A 134 -18.43 10.16 -16.43
N CYS A 135 -17.85 10.88 -15.47
CA CYS A 135 -16.49 11.42 -15.57
C CYS A 135 -15.45 10.30 -15.71
N LEU A 136 -15.60 9.25 -14.88
CA LEU A 136 -14.73 8.09 -14.91
C LEU A 136 -14.80 7.39 -16.28
N MET A 137 -15.99 7.15 -16.83
CA MET A 137 -16.14 6.51 -18.15
C MET A 137 -15.55 7.37 -19.27
N GLN A 138 -15.79 8.68 -19.27
CA GLN A 138 -15.15 9.60 -20.22
C GLN A 138 -13.61 9.54 -20.14
N PHE A 139 -13.05 9.41 -18.93
CA PHE A 139 -11.61 9.26 -18.74
C PHE A 139 -11.08 7.92 -19.28
N MET A 140 -11.79 6.82 -18.97
CA MET A 140 -11.46 5.47 -19.42
C MET A 140 -11.55 5.34 -20.94
N GLU A 141 -12.51 6.01 -21.58
CA GLU A 141 -12.66 6.09 -23.04
C GLU A 141 -11.68 7.08 -23.71
N GLY A 142 -10.95 7.86 -22.91
CA GLY A 142 -9.98 8.84 -23.41
C GLY A 142 -10.58 10.11 -24.00
N LYS A 143 -11.88 10.36 -23.74
CA LYS A 143 -12.56 11.61 -24.09
C LYS A 143 -12.05 12.78 -23.25
N ILE A 144 -11.66 12.51 -22.00
CA ILE A 144 -11.02 13.49 -21.11
C ILE A 144 -9.68 12.96 -20.58
N ARG A 145 -8.82 13.86 -20.10
CA ARG A 145 -7.55 13.54 -19.45
C ARG A 145 -7.62 13.84 -17.95
N GLY A 146 -6.64 13.36 -17.20
CA GLY A 146 -6.62 13.51 -15.74
C GLY A 146 -6.68 14.98 -15.29
N TRP A 147 -6.10 15.91 -16.06
CA TRP A 147 -6.15 17.35 -15.80
C TRP A 147 -7.52 18.00 -16.09
N ASN A 148 -8.47 17.25 -16.67
CA ASN A 148 -9.86 17.70 -16.86
C ASN A 148 -10.79 17.24 -15.72
N ILE A 149 -10.33 16.39 -14.82
CA ILE A 149 -11.12 15.91 -13.67
C ILE A 149 -11.08 17.00 -12.60
N THR A 150 -12.16 17.77 -12.44
CA THR A 150 -12.27 18.82 -11.41
C THR A 150 -12.80 18.28 -10.08
N ALA A 151 -12.72 19.10 -9.01
CA ALA A 151 -13.28 18.77 -7.69
C ALA A 151 -14.77 18.38 -7.72
N ASP A 152 -15.57 18.99 -8.60
CA ASP A 152 -17.00 18.66 -8.75
C ASP A 152 -17.26 17.24 -9.25
N ASN A 153 -16.24 16.57 -9.81
CA ASN A 153 -16.33 15.18 -10.22
C ASN A 153 -15.98 14.21 -9.10
N VAL A 154 -15.38 14.69 -8.02
CA VAL A 154 -14.93 13.88 -6.89
C VAL A 154 -16.07 13.66 -5.92
N GLU A 155 -16.34 12.40 -5.60
CA GLU A 155 -17.36 12.02 -4.63
C GLU A 155 -16.77 11.81 -3.23
N LYS A 156 -17.62 11.71 -2.22
CA LYS A 156 -17.21 11.35 -0.86
C LYS A 156 -17.41 9.85 -0.62
N PHE A 157 -16.61 9.30 0.28
CA PHE A 157 -16.83 7.95 0.80
C PHE A 157 -17.92 7.98 1.86
N GLU A 158 -19.16 7.77 1.42
CA GLU A 158 -20.37 7.77 2.25
C GLU A 158 -20.88 6.35 2.44
N GLU A 159 -21.48 6.10 3.61
CA GLU A 159 -22.17 4.85 3.91
C GLU A 159 -23.37 4.65 2.95
N ASP A 160 -23.62 3.40 2.55
CA ASP A 160 -24.71 3.00 1.65
C ASP A 160 -24.72 3.63 0.25
N LYS A 161 -23.71 4.44 -0.08
CA LYS A 161 -23.57 5.06 -1.40
C LYS A 161 -22.55 4.29 -2.24
N PRO A 162 -22.96 3.69 -3.38
CA PRO A 162 -22.03 3.08 -4.31
C PRO A 162 -21.06 4.10 -4.89
N VAL A 163 -19.77 3.75 -4.90
CA VAL A 163 -18.72 4.55 -5.51
C VAL A 163 -17.85 3.68 -6.42
N GLU A 164 -17.30 4.31 -7.45
CA GLU A 164 -16.26 3.78 -8.32
C GLU A 164 -15.03 4.69 -8.22
N CYS A 165 -13.84 4.11 -8.21
CA CYS A 165 -12.61 4.88 -7.99
C CYS A 165 -11.65 4.81 -9.17
N LEU A 166 -10.96 5.92 -9.43
CA LEU A 166 -9.73 5.94 -10.22
C LEU A 166 -8.52 5.77 -9.30
N ALA A 167 -7.68 4.77 -9.58
CA ALA A 167 -6.42 4.54 -8.90
C ALA A 167 -5.26 5.21 -9.66
N ILE A 168 -4.46 5.98 -8.93
CA ILE A 168 -3.22 6.59 -9.44
C ILE A 168 -2.12 6.32 -8.42
N ILE A 169 -1.03 5.69 -8.85
CA ILE A 169 0.08 5.32 -7.98
C ILE A 169 1.40 5.69 -8.65
N ALA A 170 2.29 6.27 -7.86
CA ALA A 170 3.68 6.45 -8.24
C ALA A 170 4.58 6.43 -7.01
N SER A 171 5.86 6.16 -7.26
CA SER A 171 6.93 6.17 -6.26
C SER A 171 8.11 6.93 -6.83
N GLU A 172 8.98 7.40 -5.95
CA GLU A 172 10.26 8.06 -6.27
C GLU A 172 11.03 7.28 -7.35
N PRO A 173 11.15 7.83 -8.58
CA PRO A 173 11.81 7.14 -9.68
C PRO A 173 13.34 7.14 -9.55
N ASP A 174 13.92 8.09 -8.83
CA ASP A 174 15.36 8.34 -8.80
C ASP A 174 16.10 7.55 -7.71
N VAL A 175 15.40 6.63 -7.02
CA VAL A 175 16.02 5.65 -6.11
C VAL A 175 16.19 4.30 -6.80
N ASN A 176 17.10 3.48 -6.26
CA ASN A 176 17.28 2.11 -6.75
C ASN A 176 15.99 1.29 -6.66
N GLU A 177 15.88 0.25 -7.49
CA GLU A 177 14.68 -0.58 -7.59
C GLU A 177 14.26 -1.25 -6.28
N THR A 178 15.22 -1.69 -5.46
CA THR A 178 14.92 -2.32 -4.17
C THR A 178 14.25 -1.34 -3.21
N THR A 179 14.79 -0.13 -3.08
CA THR A 179 14.20 0.95 -2.27
C THR A 179 12.83 1.37 -2.80
N ARG A 180 12.69 1.49 -4.12
CA ARG A 180 11.40 1.81 -4.76
C ARG A 180 10.33 0.77 -4.46
N MET A 181 10.66 -0.52 -4.61
CA MET A 181 9.76 -1.63 -4.30
C MET A 181 9.41 -1.68 -2.80
N TYR A 182 10.35 -1.33 -1.93
CA TYR A 182 10.07 -1.17 -0.50
C TYR A 182 9.02 -0.09 -0.24
N TYR A 183 9.14 1.11 -0.83
CA TYR A 183 8.15 2.18 -0.67
C TYR A 183 6.76 1.77 -1.18
N VAL A 184 6.69 1.14 -2.37
CA VAL A 184 5.42 0.61 -2.90
C VAL A 184 4.82 -0.45 -1.97
N THR A 185 5.66 -1.31 -1.38
CA THR A 185 5.19 -2.32 -0.42
C THR A 185 4.60 -1.69 0.85
N VAL A 186 5.22 -0.64 1.39
CA VAL A 186 4.70 0.12 2.53
C VAL A 186 3.36 0.76 2.17
N LEU A 187 3.28 1.39 1.01
CA LEU A 187 2.06 2.03 0.48
C LEU A 187 0.90 1.03 0.36
N LEU A 188 1.13 -0.13 -0.27
CA LEU A 188 0.11 -1.15 -0.46
C LEU A 188 -0.34 -1.81 0.85
N ARG A 189 0.56 -1.98 1.82
CA ARG A 189 0.21 -2.47 3.17
C ARG A 189 -0.67 -1.48 3.94
N GLY A 190 -0.37 -0.18 3.82
CA GLY A 190 -1.20 0.87 4.39
C GLY A 190 -2.57 0.94 3.72
N LEU A 191 -2.60 0.97 2.38
CA LEU A 191 -3.83 1.00 1.59
C LEU A 191 -4.74 -0.18 1.91
N ARG A 192 -4.19 -1.39 2.13
CA ARG A 192 -4.96 -2.55 2.58
C ARG A 192 -5.77 -2.26 3.86
N LYS A 193 -5.17 -1.56 4.83
CA LYS A 193 -5.83 -1.19 6.08
C LYS A 193 -6.92 -0.14 5.85
N GLU A 194 -6.66 0.85 5.00
CA GLU A 194 -7.64 1.89 4.67
C GLU A 194 -8.85 1.32 3.89
N LEU A 195 -8.62 0.42 2.93
CA LEU A 195 -9.69 -0.29 2.23
C LEU A 195 -10.55 -1.13 3.18
N HIS A 196 -9.94 -1.79 4.17
CA HIS A 196 -10.68 -2.51 5.21
C HIS A 196 -11.53 -1.55 6.05
N LYS A 197 -11.00 -0.38 6.44
CA LYS A 197 -11.76 0.65 7.17
C LYS A 197 -12.94 1.18 6.35
N LEU A 198 -12.76 1.42 5.04
CA LEU A 198 -13.85 1.83 4.15
C LEU A 198 -14.97 0.79 4.12
N GLY A 199 -14.62 -0.49 3.94
CA GLY A 199 -15.60 -1.57 4.00
C GLY A 199 -16.33 -1.62 5.34
N LYS A 200 -15.58 -1.53 6.46
CA LYS A 200 -16.14 -1.54 7.82
C LYS A 200 -17.08 -0.36 8.12
N ARG A 201 -16.94 0.75 7.38
CA ARG A 201 -17.83 1.92 7.45
C ARG A 201 -19.09 1.80 6.59
N GLY A 202 -19.27 0.69 5.87
CA GLY A 202 -20.42 0.53 4.96
C GLY A 202 -20.30 1.28 3.65
N VAL A 203 -19.10 1.75 3.28
CA VAL A 203 -18.86 2.37 1.97
C VAL A 203 -18.93 1.28 0.91
N ILE A 204 -19.79 1.45 -0.09
CA ILE A 204 -20.01 0.47 -1.16
C ILE A 204 -19.04 0.74 -2.32
N LEU A 205 -17.82 0.24 -2.23
CA LEU A 205 -16.84 0.30 -3.32
C LEU A 205 -17.08 -0.82 -4.33
N THR A 206 -17.50 -0.47 -5.54
CA THR A 206 -17.87 -1.45 -6.57
C THR A 206 -16.69 -1.81 -7.47
N LYS A 207 -15.98 -0.81 -8.00
CA LYS A 207 -14.87 -0.99 -8.94
C LYS A 207 -13.74 0.00 -8.71
N ILE A 208 -12.52 -0.43 -9.00
CA ILE A 208 -11.34 0.42 -9.08
C ILE A 208 -10.80 0.35 -10.51
N TYR A 209 -10.61 1.50 -11.14
CA TYR A 209 -10.09 1.63 -12.49
C TYR A 209 -8.68 2.21 -12.47
N ALA A 210 -7.88 1.88 -13.46
CA ALA A 210 -6.55 2.46 -13.63
C ALA A 210 -6.19 2.57 -15.12
N THR A 211 -5.20 3.40 -15.42
CA THR A 211 -4.60 3.45 -16.77
C THR A 211 -3.10 3.47 -16.66
N SER A 212 -2.40 2.88 -17.64
CA SER A 212 -0.95 2.97 -17.71
C SER A 212 -0.44 2.91 -19.15
N GLU A 213 0.65 3.62 -19.41
CA GLU A 213 1.42 3.58 -20.66
C GLU A 213 2.83 3.01 -20.43
N THR A 214 3.22 2.77 -19.16
CA THR A 214 4.57 2.32 -18.80
C THR A 214 4.60 0.82 -18.53
N PRO A 215 5.66 0.09 -18.92
CA PRO A 215 5.77 -1.34 -18.62
C PRO A 215 5.62 -1.65 -17.13
N THR A 216 6.22 -0.82 -16.26
CA THR A 216 6.12 -0.97 -14.80
C THR A 216 4.70 -0.78 -14.30
N GLY A 217 3.99 0.24 -14.78
CA GLY A 217 2.60 0.49 -14.36
C GLY A 217 1.65 -0.60 -14.84
N ILE A 218 1.83 -1.10 -16.06
CA ILE A 218 1.10 -2.25 -16.62
C ILE A 218 1.32 -3.51 -15.77
N ALA A 219 2.58 -3.85 -15.49
CA ALA A 219 2.92 -5.01 -14.67
C ALA A 219 2.32 -4.91 -13.26
N MET A 220 2.35 -3.72 -12.67
CA MET A 220 1.76 -3.47 -11.35
C MET A 220 0.24 -3.61 -11.35
N SER A 221 -0.47 -3.11 -12.37
CA SER A 221 -1.93 -3.32 -12.49
C SER A 221 -2.27 -4.80 -12.57
N ILE A 222 -1.52 -5.58 -13.36
CA ILE A 222 -1.71 -7.04 -13.46
C ILE A 222 -1.41 -7.71 -12.11
N HIS A 223 -0.32 -7.35 -11.43
CA HIS A 223 0.01 -7.89 -10.11
C HIS A 223 -0.99 -7.50 -9.01
N ALA A 224 -1.65 -6.37 -9.14
CA ALA A 224 -2.76 -5.97 -8.27
C ALA A 224 -4.05 -6.76 -8.55
N GLY A 225 -4.04 -7.68 -9.52
CA GLY A 225 -5.19 -8.50 -9.90
C GLY A 225 -6.24 -7.73 -10.72
N MET A 226 -5.83 -6.64 -11.38
CA MET A 226 -6.69 -5.91 -12.30
C MET A 226 -6.70 -6.61 -13.67
N GLU A 227 -7.84 -6.54 -14.34
CA GLU A 227 -8.05 -7.06 -15.69
C GLU A 227 -8.00 -5.91 -16.69
N ALA A 228 -7.65 -6.21 -17.95
CA ALA A 228 -7.73 -5.22 -19.02
C ALA A 228 -9.20 -4.82 -19.26
N TYR A 229 -9.45 -3.54 -19.48
CA TYR A 229 -10.80 -2.98 -19.64
C TYR A 229 -10.95 -2.19 -20.93
N GLY A 230 -11.77 -2.66 -21.86
CA GLY A 230 -12.02 -1.94 -23.11
C GLY A 230 -10.83 -1.93 -24.09
N PRO A 231 -10.95 -1.18 -25.20
CA PRO A 231 -9.90 -1.10 -26.22
C PRO A 231 -8.70 -0.27 -25.76
N THR A 232 -7.51 -0.61 -26.26
CA THR A 232 -6.29 0.19 -26.08
C THR A 232 -6.45 1.57 -26.73
N ILE A 233 -6.06 2.63 -26.01
CA ILE A 233 -6.13 4.01 -26.49
C ILE A 233 -4.71 4.51 -26.79
N GLY A 234 -4.27 4.34 -28.04
CA GLY A 234 -2.89 4.62 -28.42
C GLY A 234 -1.92 3.68 -27.71
N LYS A 235 -1.08 4.20 -26.81
CA LYS A 235 -0.18 3.40 -25.95
C LYS A 235 -0.77 3.09 -24.57
N ARG A 236 -1.94 3.66 -24.26
CA ARG A 236 -2.57 3.57 -22.94
C ARG A 236 -3.43 2.33 -22.83
N LEU A 237 -3.07 1.48 -21.89
CA LEU A 237 -3.91 0.39 -21.41
C LEU A 237 -4.76 0.87 -20.24
N THR A 238 -5.97 0.33 -20.20
CA THR A 238 -7.02 0.61 -19.23
C THR A 238 -7.29 -0.68 -18.45
N PHE A 239 -7.47 -0.54 -17.14
CA PHE A 239 -7.62 -1.67 -16.24
C PHE A 239 -8.81 -1.48 -15.32
N ILE A 240 -9.40 -2.58 -14.88
CA ILE A 240 -10.51 -2.66 -13.94
C ILE A 240 -10.23 -3.71 -12.87
N LEU A 241 -10.58 -3.40 -11.63
CA LEU A 241 -10.67 -4.33 -10.53
C LEU A 241 -12.12 -4.34 -10.05
N ASP A 242 -12.85 -5.40 -10.35
CA ASP A 242 -14.18 -5.63 -9.77
C ASP A 242 -14.00 -6.09 -8.31
N VAL A 243 -14.43 -5.25 -7.38
CA VAL A 243 -14.15 -5.46 -5.96
C VAL A 243 -14.98 -6.62 -5.38
N ALA A 244 -16.13 -6.93 -5.98
CA ALA A 244 -16.98 -8.04 -5.54
C ALA A 244 -16.36 -9.39 -5.92
N THR A 245 -15.82 -9.50 -7.13
CA THR A 245 -15.39 -10.79 -7.70
C THR A 245 -13.87 -11.02 -7.66
N SER A 246 -13.05 -9.97 -7.59
CA SER A 246 -11.59 -10.13 -7.63
C SER A 246 -11.02 -10.90 -6.45
N THR A 247 -10.07 -11.79 -6.70
CA THR A 247 -9.30 -12.50 -5.67
C THR A 247 -8.10 -11.70 -5.16
N SER A 248 -7.92 -10.45 -5.60
CA SER A 248 -6.77 -9.64 -5.19
C SER A 248 -6.76 -9.39 -3.68
N PHE A 249 -5.55 -9.24 -3.12
CA PHE A 249 -5.40 -9.00 -1.68
C PHE A 249 -6.03 -7.67 -1.23
N LEU A 250 -6.11 -6.67 -2.13
CA LEU A 250 -6.77 -5.39 -1.88
C LEU A 250 -8.29 -5.57 -1.78
N ALA A 251 -8.90 -6.23 -2.77
CA ALA A 251 -10.34 -6.47 -2.80
C ALA A 251 -10.79 -7.37 -1.64
N LYS A 252 -10.00 -8.40 -1.30
CA LYS A 252 -10.25 -9.26 -0.14
C LYS A 252 -10.32 -8.46 1.17
N SER A 253 -9.37 -7.57 1.41
CA SER A 253 -9.32 -6.79 2.66
C SER A 253 -10.50 -5.83 2.81
N TYR A 254 -10.94 -5.21 1.71
CA TYR A 254 -12.17 -4.43 1.67
C TYR A 254 -13.39 -5.29 2.02
N ARG A 255 -13.57 -6.44 1.34
CA ARG A 255 -14.71 -7.33 1.56
C ARG A 255 -14.78 -7.89 2.98
N GLU A 256 -13.63 -8.16 3.59
CA GLU A 256 -13.55 -8.53 5.01
C GLU A 256 -14.17 -7.44 5.89
N GLY A 257 -13.77 -6.17 5.69
CA GLY A 257 -14.36 -5.04 6.43
C GLY A 257 -15.84 -4.85 6.14
N PHE A 258 -16.25 -4.93 4.87
CA PHE A 258 -17.65 -4.77 4.49
C PHE A 258 -18.55 -5.88 5.06
N SER A 259 -18.04 -7.12 5.15
CA SER A 259 -18.76 -8.22 5.80
C SER A 259 -18.95 -8.00 7.30
N GLU A 260 -18.00 -7.36 7.99
CA GLU A 260 -18.18 -6.95 9.39
C GLU A 260 -19.33 -5.96 9.53
N TRP A 261 -19.33 -4.90 8.71
CA TRP A 261 -20.40 -3.91 8.68
C TRP A 261 -21.77 -4.55 8.41
N GLN A 262 -21.87 -5.43 7.42
CA GLN A 262 -23.11 -6.15 7.11
C GLN A 262 -23.62 -6.98 8.30
N LYS A 263 -22.73 -7.64 9.05
CA LYS A 263 -23.13 -8.44 10.23
C LYS A 263 -23.65 -7.56 11.36
N GLU A 264 -23.08 -6.37 11.54
CA GLU A 264 -23.51 -5.40 12.55
C GLU A 264 -24.89 -4.81 12.23
N HIS A 265 -25.20 -4.60 10.94
CA HIS A 265 -26.45 -3.97 10.48
C HIS A 265 -27.56 -4.95 10.08
N SER A 266 -27.24 -6.22 9.80
CA SER A 266 -28.24 -7.26 9.47
C SER A 266 -28.89 -7.89 10.72
N GLN A 267 -28.40 -7.62 11.93
CA GLN A 267 -29.05 -8.11 13.13
C GLN A 267 -30.29 -7.24 13.42
N PRO A 268 -31.50 -7.82 13.53
CA PRO A 268 -32.67 -7.06 13.96
C PRO A 268 -32.33 -6.41 15.31
N PRO A 269 -32.72 -5.14 15.53
CA PRO A 269 -32.40 -4.43 16.76
C PRO A 269 -32.79 -5.33 17.92
N LYS A 270 -31.82 -5.68 18.78
CA LYS A 270 -32.05 -6.57 19.93
C LYS A 270 -33.16 -5.93 20.74
N THR A 271 -34.40 -6.39 20.55
CA THR A 271 -35.56 -5.90 21.29
C THR A 271 -35.21 -6.13 22.74
N ASN A 272 -35.03 -5.04 23.47
CA ASN A 272 -34.54 -5.06 24.83
C ASN A 272 -35.64 -5.69 25.70
N ARG A 273 -35.67 -7.03 25.77
CA ARG A 273 -36.70 -7.83 26.44
C ARG A 273 -36.78 -7.59 27.96
N LYS A 274 -35.92 -6.73 28.52
CA LYS A 274 -35.85 -6.45 29.96
C LYS A 274 -37.00 -5.62 30.54
N ASN A 275 -37.87 -5.03 29.72
CA ASN A 275 -39.03 -4.27 30.22
C ASN A 275 -40.40 -4.91 29.95
N ARG A 276 -40.47 -6.21 29.66
CA ARG A 276 -41.75 -6.93 29.77
C ARG A 276 -42.01 -7.19 31.26
N MET A 277 -42.38 -6.13 31.99
CA MET A 277 -43.06 -6.25 33.27
C MET A 277 -44.24 -7.19 33.04
N SER A 278 -44.20 -8.35 33.68
CA SER A 278 -45.34 -9.23 33.78
C SER A 278 -46.53 -8.38 34.26
N PRO A 279 -47.68 -8.38 33.56
CA PRO A 279 -48.86 -7.75 34.11
C PRO A 279 -49.14 -8.41 35.45
N ASN A 280 -49.11 -7.60 36.50
CA ASN A 280 -49.48 -8.00 37.84
C ASN A 280 -50.91 -8.52 37.77
N SER A 281 -51.09 -9.83 37.89
CA SER A 281 -52.40 -10.48 37.95
C SER A 281 -52.99 -10.20 39.32
N ASP A 282 -53.50 -8.98 39.52
CA ASP A 282 -54.32 -8.68 40.68
C ASP A 282 -55.71 -9.29 40.47
N GLN A 283 -55.93 -10.34 41.24
CA GLN A 283 -57.13 -11.15 41.30
C GLN A 283 -58.28 -10.30 41.87
N THR A 284 -59.30 -10.04 41.06
CA THR A 284 -60.61 -9.61 41.55
C THR A 284 -61.28 -10.76 42.28
N LYS A 285 -61.24 -10.73 43.62
CA LYS A 285 -62.14 -11.51 44.47
C LYS A 285 -63.50 -10.82 44.54
N THR A 286 -64.54 -11.51 44.08
CA THR A 286 -65.95 -11.16 44.28
C THR A 286 -66.41 -11.71 45.64
N PRO A 287 -67.01 -10.92 46.55
CA PRO A 287 -67.79 -11.45 47.65
C PRO A 287 -69.30 -11.49 47.32
N ALA A 288 -69.96 -12.47 47.93
CA ALA A 288 -71.39 -12.74 47.87
C ALA A 288 -72.23 -11.77 48.72
#